data_AF-A0A0F2E1Z2-F1
#
_entry.id   AF-A0A0F2E1Z2-F1
#
_cell.length_a   1.000
_cell.length_b   1.000
_cell.length_c   1.000
_cell.angle_alpha   90.00
_cell.angle_beta   90.00
_cell.angle_gamma   90.00
#
_symmetry.space_group_name_H-M   'P 1'
#
loop_
_entity.id
_entity.type
_entity.pdbx_description
1 polymer ?
#
loop_
_entity_poly.entity_id
_entity_poly.type
_entity_poly.pdbx_seq_one_letter_code
_entity_poly.pdbx_strand_id
1 'polypeptide(L)'
;MLALLKRNFTLYFRNRSGVFFSLLGALISFLLYIIFLQKNLTDAWSQLPDNTSLLNNWLMGGTLAVTGITTSFTALTQMVQDREHQVDQDLVLTDLGSWSLQASYLISSTVISFVMQLFMFVVMSLYFQEPPVMSHLLETSLIMLLSSLLSTLVNALLIYHFQSVDSLGKLATIVGTTSGFLVGTYVPMGILPNFAQLLMKCTPATYIASLYRQVLIREQLDATFKGNSSLLEEFQEKLGIQIKWQELLTKEETYLLVVSICLLTFLLWLVFVKVSSKKKYNQFIN
;
A
#
# COMPACT_ATOMS: atom_id res chain seq x y z
N MET A 1 -12.77 2.98 -22.95
CA MET A 1 -12.37 2.96 -21.52
C MET A 1 -13.08 1.88 -20.70
N LEU A 2 -14.41 1.92 -20.54
CA LEU A 2 -15.15 0.96 -19.70
C LEU A 2 -14.90 -0.53 -20.05
N ALA A 3 -14.80 -0.86 -21.34
CA ALA A 3 -14.48 -2.22 -21.79
C ALA A 3 -13.09 -2.69 -21.31
N LEU A 4 -12.07 -1.82 -21.32
CA LEU A 4 -10.72 -2.14 -20.84
C LEU A 4 -10.71 -2.34 -19.32
N LEU A 5 -11.43 -1.49 -18.58
CA LEU A 5 -11.57 -1.65 -17.13
C LEU A 5 -12.25 -2.99 -16.81
N LYS A 6 -13.38 -3.31 -17.46
CA LYS A 6 -14.08 -4.59 -17.32
C LYS A 6 -13.15 -5.77 -17.63
N ARG A 7 -12.37 -5.68 -18.71
CA ARG A 7 -11.36 -6.68 -19.08
C ARG A 7 -10.34 -6.88 -17.97
N ASN A 8 -9.68 -5.81 -17.49
CA ASN A 8 -8.65 -5.91 -16.45
C ASN A 8 -9.22 -6.49 -15.15
N PHE A 9 -10.41 -6.05 -14.72
CA PHE A 9 -11.09 -6.63 -13.56
C PHE A 9 -11.38 -8.12 -13.75
N THR A 10 -11.90 -8.50 -14.92
CA THR A 10 -12.22 -9.89 -15.23
C THR A 10 -10.95 -10.76 -15.21
N LEU A 11 -9.85 -10.29 -15.80
CA LEU A 11 -8.60 -11.05 -15.84
C LEU A 11 -8.01 -11.26 -14.44
N TYR A 12 -8.03 -10.21 -13.61
CA TYR A 12 -7.57 -10.31 -12.22
C TYR A 12 -8.42 -11.29 -11.41
N PHE A 13 -9.75 -11.08 -11.33
CA PHE A 13 -10.62 -11.89 -10.47
C PHE A 13 -10.83 -13.33 -11.00
N ARG A 14 -10.66 -13.56 -12.30
CA ARG A 14 -10.71 -14.92 -12.87
C ARG A 14 -9.49 -15.75 -12.44
N ASN A 15 -8.34 -15.12 -12.19
CA ASN A 15 -7.15 -15.79 -11.67
C ASN A 15 -7.22 -15.91 -10.13
N ARG A 16 -7.99 -16.89 -9.63
CA ARG A 16 -8.19 -17.10 -8.17
C ARG A 16 -6.88 -17.28 -7.40
N SER A 17 -5.92 -18.00 -7.98
CA SER A 17 -4.59 -18.19 -7.41
C SER A 17 -3.85 -16.86 -7.30
N GLY A 18 -3.84 -16.07 -8.39
CA GLY A 18 -3.26 -14.73 -8.41
C GLY A 18 -3.87 -13.80 -7.37
N VAL A 19 -5.21 -13.82 -7.20
CA VAL A 19 -5.89 -13.02 -6.16
C VAL A 19 -5.41 -13.42 -4.76
N PHE A 20 -5.34 -14.72 -4.45
CA PHE A 20 -4.84 -15.18 -3.16
C PHE A 20 -3.38 -14.77 -2.93
N PHE A 21 -2.51 -15.01 -3.90
CA PHE A 21 -1.09 -14.67 -3.79
C PHE A 21 -0.82 -13.16 -3.75
N SER A 22 -1.70 -12.34 -4.32
CA SER A 22 -1.63 -10.89 -4.19
C SER A 22 -1.78 -10.40 -2.75
N LEU A 23 -2.48 -11.16 -1.91
CA LEU A 23 -2.66 -10.89 -0.48
C LEU A 23 -1.56 -11.51 0.39
N LEU A 24 -0.67 -12.32 -0.18
CA LEU A 24 0.28 -13.11 0.60
C LEU A 24 1.16 -12.24 1.50
N GLY A 25 1.65 -11.09 1.01
CA GLY A 25 2.45 -10.16 1.83
C GLY A 25 1.69 -9.64 3.06
N ALA A 26 0.42 -9.30 2.89
CA ALA A 26 -0.46 -8.86 3.98
C ALA A 26 -0.80 -10.00 4.94
N LEU A 27 -1.10 -11.19 4.41
CA LEU A 27 -1.37 -12.38 5.22
C LEU A 27 -0.13 -12.81 6.04
N ILE A 28 1.07 -12.77 5.45
CA ILE A 28 2.31 -13.01 6.18
C ILE A 28 2.45 -12.00 7.32
N SER A 29 2.19 -10.72 7.06
CA SER A 29 2.21 -9.67 8.08
C SER A 29 1.29 -9.97 9.25
N PHE A 30 0.06 -10.33 8.92
CA PHE A 30 -0.97 -10.63 9.89
C PHE A 30 -0.62 -11.87 10.73
N LEU A 31 -0.16 -12.95 10.09
CA LEU A 31 0.24 -14.19 10.76
C LEU A 31 1.48 -14.01 11.64
N LEU A 32 2.51 -13.30 11.15
CA LEU A 32 3.71 -13.03 11.94
C LEU A 32 3.37 -12.25 13.21
N TYR A 33 2.42 -11.33 13.14
CA TYR A 33 1.97 -10.62 14.34
C TYR A 33 1.31 -11.56 15.34
N ILE A 34 0.33 -12.35 14.91
CA ILE A 34 -0.40 -13.27 15.81
C ILE A 34 0.56 -14.26 16.49
N ILE A 35 1.50 -14.82 15.73
CA ILE A 35 2.37 -15.89 16.23
C ILE A 35 3.52 -15.34 17.07
N PHE A 36 4.13 -14.23 16.65
CA PHE A 36 5.39 -13.75 17.23
C PHE A 36 5.28 -12.37 17.87
N LEU A 37 4.67 -11.39 17.19
CA LEU A 37 4.85 -9.99 17.56
C LEU A 37 3.88 -9.53 18.65
N GLN A 38 2.64 -10.01 18.65
CA GLN A 38 1.57 -9.54 19.54
C GLN A 38 2.00 -9.67 21.00
N LYS A 39 2.35 -10.88 21.44
CA LYS A 39 2.77 -11.13 22.82
C LYS A 39 3.99 -10.30 23.22
N ASN A 40 5.00 -10.24 22.36
CA ASN A 40 6.22 -9.46 22.63
C ASN A 40 5.92 -7.96 22.79
N LEU A 41 5.04 -7.40 21.96
CA LEU A 41 4.65 -6.00 22.06
C LEU A 41 3.73 -5.71 23.25
N THR A 42 2.78 -6.60 23.56
CA THR A 42 1.92 -6.45 24.73
C THR A 42 2.73 -6.53 26.02
N ASP A 43 3.73 -7.40 26.08
CA ASP A 43 4.63 -7.51 27.24
C ASP A 43 5.50 -6.24 27.39
N ALA A 44 6.05 -5.75 26.28
CA ALA A 44 6.86 -4.52 26.25
C ALA A 44 6.08 -3.26 26.66
N TRP A 45 4.76 -3.24 26.42
CA TRP A 45 3.86 -2.15 26.77
C TRP A 45 2.84 -2.54 27.83
N SER A 46 3.21 -3.43 28.76
CA SER A 46 2.34 -3.95 29.83
C SER A 46 1.83 -2.89 30.81
N GLN A 47 2.51 -1.74 30.88
CA GLN A 47 2.10 -0.58 31.67
C GLN A 47 0.87 0.16 31.12
N LEU A 48 0.48 -0.11 29.87
CA LEU A 48 -0.67 0.56 29.24
C LEU A 48 -1.95 -0.26 29.43
N PRO A 49 -3.07 0.37 29.83
CA PRO A 49 -4.37 -0.28 29.81
C PRO A 49 -4.77 -0.62 28.36
N ASP A 50 -5.37 -1.80 28.18
CA ASP A 50 -5.90 -2.29 26.90
C ASP A 50 -4.91 -2.21 25.72
N ASN A 51 -3.64 -2.53 25.99
CA ASN A 51 -2.56 -2.50 25.01
C ASN A 51 -2.78 -3.45 23.82
N THR A 52 -3.58 -4.49 23.98
CA THR A 52 -3.82 -5.50 22.93
C THR A 52 -4.69 -4.93 21.82
N SER A 53 -5.81 -4.28 22.15
CA SER A 53 -6.66 -3.60 21.15
C SER A 53 -5.87 -2.53 20.38
N LEU A 54 -5.09 -1.74 21.13
CA LEU A 54 -4.25 -0.70 20.57
C LEU A 54 -3.24 -1.26 19.55
N LEU A 55 -2.50 -2.31 19.92
CA LEU A 55 -1.51 -2.95 19.06
C LEU A 55 -2.14 -3.70 17.87
N ASN A 56 -3.35 -4.24 18.02
CA ASN A 56 -4.10 -4.86 16.92
C ASN A 56 -4.45 -3.81 15.86
N ASN A 57 -4.97 -2.65 16.26
CA ASN A 57 -5.27 -1.54 15.35
C ASN A 57 -4.00 -0.94 14.71
N TRP A 58 -2.89 -0.92 15.45
CA TRP A 58 -1.57 -0.57 14.90
C TRP A 58 -1.12 -1.51 13.78
N LEU A 59 -1.29 -2.82 13.97
CA LEU A 59 -0.97 -3.81 12.95
C LEU A 59 -1.88 -3.65 11.73
N MET A 60 -3.18 -3.46 11.93
CA MET A 60 -4.14 -3.31 10.83
C MET A 60 -3.68 -2.20 9.87
N GLY A 61 -3.27 -1.05 10.40
CA GLY A 61 -2.80 0.07 9.57
C GLY A 61 -1.59 -0.27 8.70
N GLY A 62 -0.59 -0.95 9.27
CA GLY A 62 0.56 -1.42 8.50
C GLY A 62 0.20 -2.50 7.46
N THR A 63 -0.69 -3.42 7.82
CA THR A 63 -1.10 -4.54 6.96
C THR A 63 -1.95 -4.06 5.78
N LEU A 64 -2.81 -3.05 5.97
CA LEU A 64 -3.56 -2.42 4.88
C LEU A 64 -2.64 -1.72 3.88
N ALA A 65 -1.63 -0.99 4.36
CA ALA A 65 -0.63 -0.39 3.48
C ALA A 65 0.14 -1.46 2.66
N VAL A 66 0.57 -2.56 3.28
CA VAL A 66 1.18 -3.71 2.59
C VAL A 66 0.23 -4.30 1.55
N THR A 67 -1.05 -4.48 1.90
CA THR A 67 -2.09 -4.94 0.98
C THR A 67 -2.18 -4.03 -0.23
N GLY A 68 -2.16 -2.71 -0.02
CA GLY A 68 -2.14 -1.70 -1.08
C GLY A 68 -1.00 -1.93 -2.08
N ILE A 69 0.21 -2.15 -1.57
CA ILE A 69 1.41 -2.40 -2.38
C ILE A 69 1.27 -3.68 -3.19
N THR A 70 1.01 -4.83 -2.57
CA THR A 70 1.13 -6.13 -3.25
C THR A 70 -0.01 -6.41 -4.21
N THR A 71 -1.22 -5.92 -3.90
CA THR A 71 -2.41 -6.11 -4.74
C THR A 71 -2.39 -5.22 -5.98
N SER A 72 -1.97 -3.95 -5.84
CA SER A 72 -1.79 -3.07 -7.01
C SER A 72 -0.63 -3.56 -7.89
N PHE A 73 0.46 -4.07 -7.30
CA PHE A 73 1.56 -4.67 -8.06
C PHE A 73 1.07 -5.85 -8.89
N THR A 74 0.32 -6.77 -8.27
CA THR A 74 -0.20 -7.97 -8.95
C THR A 74 -1.22 -7.61 -10.04
N ALA A 75 -2.08 -6.61 -9.79
CA ALA A 75 -3.00 -6.11 -10.81
C ALA A 75 -2.26 -5.51 -12.02
N LEU A 76 -1.18 -4.77 -11.77
CA LEU A 76 -0.36 -4.17 -12.81
C LEU A 76 0.48 -5.20 -13.60
N THR A 77 0.69 -6.42 -13.10
CA THR A 77 1.30 -7.52 -13.89
C THR A 77 0.59 -7.75 -15.22
N GLN A 78 -0.71 -7.45 -15.32
CA GLN A 78 -1.46 -7.53 -16.58
C GLN A 78 -0.83 -6.65 -17.68
N MET A 79 -0.28 -5.48 -17.32
CA MET A 79 0.40 -4.59 -18.25
C MET A 79 1.64 -5.25 -18.87
N VAL A 80 2.38 -6.03 -18.09
CA VAL A 80 3.59 -6.74 -18.54
C VAL A 80 3.20 -8.00 -19.34
N GLN A 81 2.17 -8.73 -18.89
CA GLN A 81 1.61 -9.85 -19.65
C GLN A 81 1.14 -9.44 -21.05
N ASP A 82 0.45 -8.31 -21.16
CA ASP A 82 -0.04 -7.82 -22.45
C ASP A 82 1.11 -7.44 -23.39
N ARG A 83 2.22 -6.90 -22.85
CA ARG A 83 3.43 -6.60 -23.63
C ARG A 83 4.16 -7.85 -24.07
N GLU A 84 4.32 -8.81 -23.16
CA GLU A 84 5.00 -10.08 -23.44
C GLU A 84 4.28 -10.85 -24.56
N HIS A 85 2.96 -10.83 -24.56
CA HIS A 85 2.12 -11.48 -25.57
C HIS A 85 1.74 -10.59 -26.76
N GLN A 86 2.26 -9.36 -26.84
CA GLN A 86 1.93 -8.37 -27.87
C GLN A 86 0.44 -7.96 -27.98
N VAL A 87 -0.38 -8.33 -26.98
CA VAL A 87 -1.79 -7.93 -26.88
C VAL A 87 -1.92 -6.41 -26.77
N ASP A 88 -0.93 -5.76 -26.16
CA ASP A 88 -0.91 -4.30 -26.07
C ASP A 88 -0.71 -3.62 -27.44
N GLN A 89 -0.07 -4.27 -28.40
CA GLN A 89 0.03 -3.77 -29.79
C GLN A 89 -1.34 -3.84 -30.47
N ASP A 90 -2.01 -4.99 -30.39
CA ASP A 90 -3.35 -5.20 -30.95
C ASP A 90 -4.35 -4.19 -30.38
N LEU A 91 -4.32 -3.97 -29.06
CA LEU A 91 -5.22 -3.03 -28.38
C LEU A 91 -4.95 -1.57 -28.76
N VAL A 92 -3.70 -1.21 -29.03
CA VAL A 92 -3.33 0.16 -29.45
C VAL A 92 -3.79 0.47 -30.87
N LEU A 93 -3.91 -0.55 -31.74
CA LEU A 93 -4.45 -0.40 -33.11
C LEU A 93 -5.96 -0.17 -33.14
N THR A 94 -6.67 -0.40 -32.03
CA THR A 94 -8.10 -0.05 -31.89
C THR A 94 -8.28 1.45 -31.60
N ASP A 95 -9.50 1.96 -31.74
CA ASP A 95 -9.89 3.36 -31.45
C ASP A 95 -9.65 3.82 -30.00
N LEU A 96 -9.11 2.96 -29.13
CA LEU A 96 -8.86 3.27 -27.73
C LEU A 96 -7.56 4.07 -27.55
N GLY A 97 -6.55 3.89 -28.42
CA GLY A 97 -5.27 4.60 -28.32
C GLY A 97 -4.42 4.25 -27.09
N SER A 98 -3.13 4.63 -27.13
CA SER A 98 -2.15 4.26 -26.08
C SER A 98 -2.48 4.82 -24.69
N TRP A 99 -3.00 6.05 -24.62
CA TRP A 99 -3.32 6.70 -23.35
C TRP A 99 -4.47 6.01 -22.60
N SER A 100 -5.52 5.61 -23.32
CA SER A 100 -6.67 4.91 -22.74
C SER A 100 -6.24 3.56 -22.16
N LEU A 101 -5.35 2.85 -22.86
CA LEU A 101 -4.81 1.58 -22.39
C LEU A 101 -4.01 1.75 -21.09
N GLN A 102 -3.08 2.70 -21.06
CA GLN A 102 -2.26 2.98 -19.87
C GLN A 102 -3.10 3.45 -18.67
N ALA A 103 -4.05 4.35 -18.90
CA ALA A 103 -4.98 4.80 -17.87
C ALA A 103 -5.87 3.65 -17.38
N SER A 104 -6.26 2.72 -18.25
CA SER A 104 -7.07 1.56 -17.85
C SER A 104 -6.34 0.66 -16.86
N TYR A 105 -5.04 0.43 -17.01
CA TYR A 105 -4.25 -0.36 -16.05
C TYR A 105 -4.14 0.34 -14.70
N LEU A 106 -3.87 1.65 -14.69
CA LEU A 106 -3.80 2.43 -13.44
C LEU A 106 -5.14 2.42 -12.69
N ILE A 107 -6.24 2.74 -13.38
CA ILE A 107 -7.55 2.82 -12.75
C ILE A 107 -7.98 1.45 -12.25
N SER A 108 -7.83 0.39 -13.06
CA SER A 108 -8.20 -0.96 -12.62
C SER A 108 -7.38 -1.42 -11.43
N SER A 109 -6.07 -1.16 -11.42
CA SER A 109 -5.18 -1.59 -10.33
C SER A 109 -5.46 -0.81 -9.04
N THR A 110 -5.78 0.48 -9.14
CA THR A 110 -6.20 1.30 -7.99
C THR A 110 -7.50 0.76 -7.39
N VAL A 111 -8.52 0.50 -8.21
CA VAL A 111 -9.81 -0.02 -7.73
C VAL A 111 -9.67 -1.42 -7.14
N ILE A 112 -8.90 -2.30 -7.79
CA ILE A 112 -8.61 -3.64 -7.25
C ILE A 112 -7.93 -3.53 -5.89
N SER A 113 -6.88 -2.72 -5.79
CA SER A 113 -6.15 -2.52 -4.54
C SER A 113 -7.03 -1.98 -3.41
N PHE A 114 -7.96 -1.07 -3.73
CA PHE A 114 -8.95 -0.56 -2.79
C PHE A 114 -9.88 -1.68 -2.28
N VAL A 115 -10.43 -2.48 -3.19
CA VAL A 115 -11.32 -3.60 -2.84
C VAL A 115 -10.58 -4.66 -2.01
N MET A 116 -9.32 -4.96 -2.34
CA MET A 116 -8.53 -5.93 -1.58
C MET A 116 -8.15 -5.41 -0.19
N GLN A 117 -7.89 -4.10 -0.03
CA GLN A 117 -7.70 -3.47 1.29
C GLN A 117 -8.98 -3.54 2.11
N LEU A 118 -10.15 -3.25 1.52
CA LEU A 118 -11.44 -3.40 2.19
C LEU A 118 -11.65 -4.85 2.67
N PHE A 119 -11.35 -5.83 1.83
CA PHE A 119 -11.41 -7.25 2.18
C PHE A 119 -10.50 -7.57 3.38
N MET A 120 -9.24 -7.15 3.33
CA MET A 120 -8.29 -7.39 4.43
C MET A 120 -8.70 -6.68 5.72
N PHE A 121 -9.28 -5.48 5.63
CA PHE A 121 -9.80 -4.76 6.78
C PHE A 121 -10.91 -5.55 7.47
N VAL A 122 -11.90 -6.03 6.70
CA VAL A 122 -12.98 -6.87 7.23
C VAL A 122 -12.44 -8.15 7.87
N VAL A 123 -11.49 -8.83 7.22
CA VAL A 123 -10.88 -10.06 7.76
C VAL A 123 -10.20 -9.79 9.12
N MET A 124 -9.40 -8.74 9.22
CA MET A 124 -8.68 -8.41 10.46
C MET A 124 -9.63 -7.92 11.56
N SER A 125 -10.60 -7.06 11.24
CA SER A 125 -11.62 -6.60 12.20
C SER A 125 -12.43 -7.75 12.78
N LEU A 126 -12.84 -8.71 11.95
CA LEU A 126 -13.56 -9.91 12.41
C LEU A 126 -12.69 -10.81 13.28
N TYR A 127 -11.44 -11.04 12.89
CA TYR A 127 -10.53 -11.90 13.65
C TYR A 127 -10.17 -11.31 15.01
N PHE A 128 -9.82 -10.02 15.07
CA PHE A 128 -9.46 -9.35 16.31
C PHE A 128 -10.68 -8.96 17.17
N GLN A 129 -11.90 -9.09 16.64
CA GLN A 129 -13.13 -8.60 17.28
C GLN A 129 -13.10 -7.09 17.56
N GLU A 130 -12.43 -6.36 16.65
CA GLU A 130 -12.26 -4.91 16.69
C GLU A 130 -13.09 -4.29 15.55
N PRO A 131 -14.39 -4.04 15.78
CA PRO A 131 -15.25 -3.47 14.75
C PRO A 131 -14.79 -2.05 14.39
N PRO A 132 -14.93 -1.64 13.12
CA PRO A 132 -14.58 -0.29 12.72
C PRO A 132 -15.42 0.73 13.48
N VAL A 133 -14.78 1.78 13.99
CA VAL A 133 -15.47 2.92 14.57
C VAL A 133 -16.18 3.68 13.44
N MET A 134 -17.50 3.80 13.52
CA MET A 134 -18.32 4.37 12.43
C MET A 134 -17.95 5.81 12.07
N SER A 135 -17.51 6.61 13.05
CA SER A 135 -17.04 7.98 12.84
C SER A 135 -15.81 8.07 11.93
N HIS A 136 -14.90 7.08 12.00
CA HIS A 136 -13.64 7.05 11.27
C HIS A 136 -13.71 6.25 9.96
N LEU A 137 -14.84 5.60 9.68
CA LEU A 137 -14.98 4.71 8.52
C LEU A 137 -14.78 5.45 7.20
N LEU A 138 -15.34 6.66 7.08
CA LEU A 138 -15.17 7.49 5.88
C LEU A 138 -13.70 7.90 5.69
N GLU A 139 -13.05 8.38 6.75
CA GLU A 139 -11.64 8.78 6.72
C GLU A 139 -10.74 7.59 6.38
N THR A 140 -10.98 6.43 6.99
CA THR A 140 -10.25 5.18 6.71
C THR A 140 -10.42 4.75 5.26
N SER A 141 -11.63 4.84 4.70
CA SER A 141 -11.91 4.55 3.28
C SER A 141 -11.19 5.51 2.33
N LEU A 142 -11.11 6.80 2.69
CA LEU A 142 -10.33 7.78 1.93
C LEU A 142 -8.83 7.49 1.98
N ILE A 143 -8.29 7.04 3.13
CA ILE A 143 -6.90 6.58 3.23
C ILE A 143 -6.70 5.32 2.38
N MET A 144 -7.66 4.38 2.33
CA MET A 144 -7.60 3.21 1.44
C MET A 144 -7.52 3.60 -0.04
N LEU A 145 -8.32 4.59 -0.45
CA LEU A 145 -8.26 5.09 -1.82
C LEU A 145 -6.91 5.75 -2.12
N LEU A 146 -6.43 6.59 -1.21
CA LEU A 146 -5.14 7.28 -1.33
C LEU A 146 -3.95 6.28 -1.34
N SER A 147 -4.01 5.27 -0.46
CA SER A 147 -3.08 4.14 -0.39
C SER A 147 -3.02 3.37 -1.71
N SER A 148 -4.21 3.06 -2.26
CA SER A 148 -4.34 2.34 -3.53
C SER A 148 -3.76 3.14 -4.68
N LEU A 149 -4.04 4.45 -4.72
CA LEU A 149 -3.53 5.35 -5.76
C LEU A 149 -2.01 5.47 -5.67
N LEU A 150 -1.47 5.80 -4.49
CA LEU A 150 -0.03 5.92 -4.27
C LEU A 150 0.70 4.63 -4.65
N SER A 151 0.23 3.49 -4.14
CA SER A 151 0.84 2.18 -4.39
C SER A 151 0.82 1.85 -5.88
N THR A 152 -0.32 2.11 -6.56
CA THR A 152 -0.44 1.88 -7.99
C THR A 152 0.50 2.78 -8.80
N LEU A 153 0.64 4.06 -8.45
CA LEU A 153 1.54 4.99 -9.14
C LEU A 153 3.01 4.58 -8.97
N VAL A 154 3.43 4.29 -7.74
CA VAL A 154 4.79 3.82 -7.46
C VAL A 154 5.07 2.51 -8.19
N ASN A 155 4.16 1.54 -8.09
CA ASN A 155 4.32 0.25 -8.77
C ASN A 155 4.36 0.41 -10.29
N ALA A 156 3.50 1.26 -10.87
CA ALA A 156 3.50 1.50 -12.31
C ALA A 156 4.84 2.07 -12.81
N LEU A 157 5.51 2.91 -12.02
CA LEU A 157 6.86 3.40 -12.31
C LEU A 157 7.91 2.28 -12.20
N LEU A 158 7.84 1.48 -11.14
CA LEU A 158 8.78 0.37 -10.91
C LEU A 158 8.72 -0.67 -12.03
N ILE A 159 7.51 -1.07 -12.44
CA ILE A 159 7.34 -2.15 -13.41
C ILE A 159 7.43 -1.67 -14.86
N TYR A 160 7.51 -0.35 -15.09
CA TYR A 160 7.27 0.24 -16.40
C TYR A 160 8.12 -0.38 -17.52
N HIS A 161 9.38 -0.68 -17.21
CA HIS A 161 10.38 -1.17 -18.16
C HIS A 161 10.43 -2.69 -18.30
N PHE A 162 9.64 -3.44 -17.50
CA PHE A 162 9.62 -4.88 -17.56
C PHE A 162 8.89 -5.37 -18.82
N GLN A 163 9.51 -6.33 -19.50
CA GLN A 163 9.02 -6.94 -20.73
C GLN A 163 8.60 -8.41 -20.56
N SER A 164 9.00 -9.06 -19.45
CA SER A 164 8.65 -10.45 -19.16
C SER A 164 8.09 -10.61 -17.75
N VAL A 165 7.10 -11.47 -17.62
CA VAL A 165 6.47 -11.84 -16.35
C VAL A 165 7.44 -12.57 -15.43
N ASP A 166 8.38 -13.34 -15.98
CA ASP A 166 9.44 -14.00 -15.19
C ASP A 166 10.30 -12.97 -14.43
N SER A 167 10.81 -11.95 -15.13
CA SER A 167 11.63 -10.92 -14.51
C SER A 167 10.83 -10.09 -13.51
N LEU A 168 9.56 -9.81 -13.83
CA LEU A 168 8.66 -9.12 -12.92
C LEU A 168 8.39 -9.96 -11.66
N GLY A 169 8.25 -11.28 -11.79
CA GLY A 169 8.03 -12.20 -10.67
C GLY A 169 9.17 -12.15 -9.65
N LYS A 170 10.43 -12.04 -10.10
CA LYS A 170 11.59 -11.87 -9.21
C LYS A 170 11.50 -10.56 -8.41
N LEU A 171 11.10 -9.47 -9.06
CA LEU A 171 10.87 -8.20 -8.38
C LEU A 171 9.67 -8.31 -7.40
N ALA A 172 8.61 -9.01 -7.80
CA ALA A 172 7.43 -9.24 -6.96
C ALA A 172 7.77 -9.94 -5.65
N THR A 173 8.69 -10.92 -5.68
CA THR A 173 9.20 -11.58 -4.47
C THR A 173 9.89 -10.58 -3.54
N ILE A 174 10.77 -9.73 -4.07
CA ILE A 174 11.48 -8.71 -3.28
C ILE A 174 10.47 -7.71 -2.68
N VAL A 175 9.57 -7.15 -3.50
CA VAL A 175 8.54 -6.20 -3.06
C VAL A 175 7.64 -6.84 -2.00
N GLY A 176 7.19 -8.07 -2.23
CA GLY A 176 6.35 -8.82 -1.29
C GLY A 176 7.02 -9.01 0.06
N THR A 177 8.25 -9.53 0.09
CA THR A 177 8.98 -9.81 1.34
C THR A 177 9.41 -8.54 2.08
N THR A 178 9.83 -7.49 1.35
CA THR A 178 10.35 -6.26 1.98
C THR A 178 9.24 -5.31 2.41
N SER A 179 8.07 -5.34 1.76
CA SER A 179 6.96 -4.40 2.04
C SER A 179 6.57 -4.33 3.53
N GLY A 180 6.46 -5.47 4.22
CA GLY A 180 6.11 -5.50 5.63
C GLY A 180 7.19 -4.93 6.57
N PHE A 181 8.46 -5.03 6.19
CA PHE A 181 9.55 -4.36 6.93
C PHE A 181 9.58 -2.86 6.62
N LEU A 182 9.49 -2.48 5.35
CA LEU A 182 9.59 -1.07 4.94
C LEU A 182 8.47 -0.21 5.51
N VAL A 183 7.28 -0.79 5.67
CA VAL A 183 6.12 -0.11 6.27
C VAL A 183 6.10 -0.23 7.81
N GLY A 184 6.99 -1.04 8.39
CA GLY A 184 7.14 -1.22 9.83
C GLY A 184 6.02 -2.06 10.44
N THR A 185 5.49 -3.03 9.69
CA THR A 185 4.45 -3.93 10.16
C THR A 185 5.02 -5.19 10.80
N TYR A 186 6.18 -5.67 10.31
CA TYR A 186 6.85 -6.83 10.91
C TYR A 186 7.64 -6.47 12.16
N VAL A 187 8.15 -5.23 12.23
CA VAL A 187 9.02 -4.74 13.30
C VAL A 187 8.73 -3.23 13.49
N PRO A 188 8.49 -2.75 14.72
CA PRO A 188 8.34 -1.32 14.98
C PRO A 188 9.55 -0.50 14.54
N MET A 189 9.31 0.72 14.05
CA MET A 189 10.36 1.59 13.52
C MET A 189 11.43 1.93 14.57
N GLY A 190 11.05 2.26 15.79
CA GLY A 190 11.97 2.76 16.81
C GLY A 190 12.93 1.72 17.39
N ILE A 191 12.75 0.43 17.10
CA ILE A 191 13.70 -0.62 17.51
C ILE A 191 14.70 -1.00 16.42
N LEU A 192 14.56 -0.42 15.22
CA LEU A 192 15.43 -0.67 14.09
C LEU A 192 16.64 0.27 14.10
N PRO A 193 17.79 -0.15 13.53
CA PRO A 193 18.95 0.73 13.39
C PRO A 193 18.65 1.91 12.46
N ASN A 194 19.39 3.01 12.64
CA ASN A 194 19.17 4.28 11.92
C ASN A 194 19.06 4.13 10.40
N PHE A 195 19.88 3.24 9.80
CA PHE A 195 19.83 2.99 8.36
C PHE A 195 18.50 2.35 7.91
N ALA A 196 17.98 1.38 8.67
CA ALA A 196 16.70 0.76 8.37
C ALA A 196 15.55 1.77 8.55
N GLN A 197 15.59 2.59 9.60
CA GLN A 197 14.63 3.68 9.77
C GLN A 197 14.66 4.67 8.61
N LEU A 198 15.85 5.01 8.09
CA LEU A 198 15.99 5.87 6.92
C LEU A 198 15.32 5.25 5.68
N LEU A 199 15.54 3.96 5.42
CA LEU A 199 14.88 3.26 4.30
C LEU A 199 13.35 3.28 4.43
N MET A 200 12.83 3.09 5.63
CA MET A 200 11.39 3.18 5.91
C MET A 200 10.88 4.61 5.65
N LYS A 201 11.58 5.64 6.13
CA LYS A 201 11.21 7.05 5.92
C LYS A 201 11.30 7.47 4.44
N CYS A 202 12.16 6.83 3.65
CA CYS A 202 12.20 7.01 2.20
C CYS A 202 11.13 6.23 1.44
N THR A 203 10.42 5.31 2.10
CA THR A 203 9.38 4.49 1.48
C THR A 203 8.02 5.20 1.58
N PRO A 204 7.37 5.55 0.44
CA PRO A 204 6.11 6.32 0.47
C PRO A 204 4.98 5.65 1.27
N ALA A 205 4.89 4.31 1.21
CA ALA A 205 3.84 3.56 1.88
C ALA A 205 3.93 3.60 3.42
N THR A 206 5.10 3.96 3.98
CA THR A 206 5.28 4.16 5.42
C THR A 206 4.38 5.27 5.95
N TYR A 207 4.21 6.34 5.16
CA TYR A 207 3.34 7.47 5.52
C TYR A 207 1.87 7.09 5.44
N ILE A 208 1.48 6.20 4.52
CA ILE A 208 0.13 5.62 4.49
C ILE A 208 -0.16 4.80 5.76
N ALA A 209 0.78 3.94 6.18
CA ALA A 209 0.61 3.18 7.42
C ALA A 209 0.54 4.10 8.65
N SER A 210 1.34 5.16 8.67
CA SER A 210 1.24 6.21 9.69
C SER A 210 -0.17 6.85 9.70
N LEU A 211 -0.72 7.24 8.54
CA LEU A 211 -2.09 7.78 8.45
C LEU A 211 -3.13 6.81 8.98
N TYR A 212 -3.07 5.53 8.59
CA TYR A 212 -3.97 4.52 9.13
C TYR A 212 -3.86 4.42 10.65
N ARG A 213 -2.65 4.35 11.20
CA ARG A 213 -2.43 4.26 12.65
C ARG A 213 -2.94 5.49 13.40
N GLN A 214 -2.71 6.68 12.85
CA GLN A 214 -3.20 7.93 13.45
C GLN A 214 -4.73 8.04 13.46
N VAL A 215 -5.44 7.34 12.57
CA VAL A 215 -6.91 7.30 12.53
C VAL A 215 -7.46 6.14 13.35
N LEU A 216 -6.96 4.92 13.14
CA LEU A 216 -7.48 3.71 13.78
C LEU A 216 -7.25 3.63 15.29
N ILE A 217 -6.22 4.31 15.80
CA ILE A 217 -5.82 4.27 17.22
C ILE A 217 -6.21 5.56 17.96
N ARG A 218 -6.77 6.56 17.27
CA ARG A 218 -6.92 7.92 17.79
C ARG A 218 -7.62 7.99 19.15
N GLU A 219 -8.77 7.34 19.26
CA GLU A 219 -9.59 7.36 20.47
C GLU A 219 -8.91 6.60 21.63
N GLN A 220 -8.21 5.50 21.34
CA GLN A 220 -7.45 4.77 22.36
C GLN A 220 -6.27 5.60 22.86
N LEU A 221 -5.57 6.36 22.00
CA LEU A 221 -4.45 7.20 22.43
C LEU A 221 -4.88 8.28 23.41
N ASP A 222 -5.98 8.99 23.11
CA ASP A 222 -6.50 10.07 23.97
C ASP A 222 -6.94 9.55 25.35
N ALA A 223 -7.51 8.34 25.40
CA ALA A 223 -7.94 7.71 26.64
C ALA A 223 -6.76 7.12 27.45
N THR A 224 -5.89 6.34 26.80
CA THR A 224 -4.82 5.57 27.44
C THR A 224 -3.68 6.46 27.96
N PHE A 225 -3.37 7.57 27.30
CA PHE A 225 -2.24 8.43 27.65
C PHE A 225 -2.65 9.76 28.30
N LYS A 226 -3.88 9.86 28.79
CA LYS A 226 -4.41 11.08 29.40
C LYS A 226 -3.51 11.55 30.56
N GLY A 227 -2.88 12.72 30.39
CA GLY A 227 -2.00 13.32 31.39
C GLY A 227 -0.54 12.87 31.34
N ASN A 228 -0.13 12.06 30.34
CA ASN A 228 1.25 11.62 30.17
C ASN A 228 1.74 11.82 28.72
N SER A 229 2.07 13.06 28.38
CA SER A 229 2.47 13.46 27.02
C SER A 229 3.82 12.89 26.59
N SER A 230 4.78 12.76 27.51
CA SER A 230 6.11 12.20 27.18
C SER A 230 6.02 10.73 26.81
N LEU A 231 5.21 9.95 27.52
CA LEU A 231 5.00 8.53 27.20
C LEU A 231 4.24 8.36 25.88
N LEU A 232 3.27 9.24 25.59
CA LEU A 232 2.57 9.26 24.30
C LEU A 232 3.53 9.52 23.14
N GLU A 233 4.42 10.50 23.28
CA GLU A 233 5.41 10.85 22.26
C GLU A 233 6.37 9.67 22.00
N GLU A 234 6.91 9.07 23.06
CA GLU A 234 7.77 7.89 22.97
C GLU A 234 7.06 6.73 22.27
N PHE A 235 5.80 6.48 22.64
CA PHE A 235 4.99 5.41 22.07
C PHE A 235 4.73 5.63 20.58
N GLN A 236 4.33 6.85 20.20
CA GLN A 236 4.06 7.22 18.82
C GLN A 236 5.31 7.14 17.94
N GLU A 237 6.46 7.60 18.44
CA GLU A 237 7.74 7.52 17.76
C GLU A 237 8.19 6.06 17.59
N LYS A 238 8.19 5.27 18.68
CA LYS A 238 8.69 3.89 18.65
C LYS A 238 7.89 2.99 17.72
N LEU A 239 6.56 3.13 17.73
CA LEU A 239 5.69 2.36 16.87
C LEU A 239 5.56 2.92 15.45
N GLY A 240 6.14 4.09 15.16
CA GLY A 240 5.98 4.75 13.87
C GLY A 240 4.51 5.08 13.57
N ILE A 241 3.77 5.50 14.60
CA ILE A 241 2.42 6.08 14.45
C ILE A 241 2.57 7.46 13.84
N GLN A 242 3.47 8.28 14.39
CA GLN A 242 3.93 9.51 13.79
C GLN A 242 5.38 9.33 13.37
N ILE A 243 5.72 9.76 12.15
CA ILE A 243 7.06 9.59 11.61
C ILE A 243 7.90 10.81 12.00
N LYS A 244 9.04 10.59 12.66
CA LYS A 244 9.95 11.66 13.09
C LYS A 244 11.02 11.97 12.05
N TRP A 245 11.09 13.20 11.57
CA TRP A 245 12.27 13.69 10.83
C TRP A 245 13.13 14.58 11.71
N GLN A 246 12.63 15.77 12.03
CA GLN A 246 13.14 16.63 13.10
C GLN A 246 12.14 16.60 14.26
N GLU A 247 10.87 16.86 13.92
CA GLU A 247 9.72 16.70 14.79
C GLU A 247 8.84 15.53 14.30
N LEU A 248 7.90 15.11 15.14
CA LEU A 248 6.89 14.12 14.77
C LEU A 248 5.89 14.75 13.81
N LEU A 249 5.70 14.10 12.65
CA LEU A 249 4.72 14.57 11.68
C LEU A 249 3.30 14.37 12.19
N THR A 250 2.56 15.46 12.22
CA THR A 250 1.11 15.46 12.46
C THR A 250 0.37 14.75 11.32
N LYS A 251 -0.89 14.42 11.56
CA LYS A 251 -1.76 13.80 10.55
C LYS A 251 -1.87 14.67 9.29
N GLU A 252 -2.01 15.98 9.46
CA GLU A 252 -2.16 16.94 8.37
C GLU A 252 -0.89 17.03 7.51
N GLU A 253 0.28 17.12 8.14
CA GLU A 253 1.57 17.11 7.44
C GLU A 253 1.80 15.79 6.71
N THR A 254 1.42 14.68 7.33
CA THR A 254 1.52 13.35 6.71
C THR A 254 0.60 13.26 5.48
N TYR A 255 -0.63 13.79 5.53
CA TYR A 255 -1.52 13.88 4.38
C TYR A 255 -0.91 14.72 3.26
N LEU A 256 -0.40 15.92 3.58
CA LEU A 256 0.22 16.82 2.61
C LEU A 256 1.42 16.15 1.92
N LEU A 257 2.25 15.44 2.68
CA LEU A 257 3.39 14.70 2.16
C LEU A 257 2.92 13.59 1.20
N VAL A 258 1.95 12.77 1.61
CA VAL A 258 1.42 11.69 0.75
C VAL A 258 0.82 12.24 -0.54
N VAL A 259 0.00 13.30 -0.46
CA VAL A 259 -0.58 13.95 -1.65
C VAL A 259 0.51 14.50 -2.56
N SER A 260 1.56 15.10 -2.00
CA SER A 260 2.71 15.61 -2.76
C SER A 260 3.45 14.48 -3.49
N ILE A 261 3.66 13.33 -2.84
CA ILE A 261 4.27 12.16 -3.49
C ILE A 261 3.35 11.59 -4.59
N CYS A 262 2.04 11.53 -4.36
CA CYS A 262 1.07 11.13 -5.39
C CYS A 262 1.15 12.04 -6.62
N LEU A 263 1.18 13.36 -6.42
CA LEU A 263 1.32 14.33 -7.52
C LEU A 263 2.64 14.14 -8.27
N LEU A 264 3.77 14.01 -7.55
CA LEU A 264 5.07 13.79 -8.15
C LEU A 264 5.13 12.50 -8.98
N THR A 265 4.68 11.39 -8.40
CA THR A 265 4.68 10.07 -9.07
C THR A 265 3.70 10.04 -10.25
N PHE A 266 2.56 10.74 -10.16
CA PHE A 266 1.65 10.91 -11.27
C PHE A 266 2.27 11.70 -12.43
N LEU A 267 2.95 12.81 -12.14
CA LEU A 267 3.67 13.59 -13.16
C LEU A 267 4.77 12.76 -13.84
N LEU A 268 5.55 12.00 -13.07
CA LEU A 268 6.55 11.09 -13.62
C LEU A 268 5.90 10.02 -14.52
N TRP A 269 4.77 9.45 -14.10
CA TRP A 269 4.04 8.48 -14.89
C TRP A 269 3.55 9.08 -16.23
N LEU A 270 3.02 10.31 -16.22
CA LEU A 270 2.62 11.01 -17.44
C LEU A 270 3.80 11.17 -18.42
N VAL A 271 4.98 11.53 -17.91
CA VAL A 271 6.19 11.65 -18.72
C VAL A 271 6.57 10.31 -19.35
N PHE A 272 6.57 9.22 -18.57
CA PHE A 272 6.89 7.87 -19.07
C PHE A 272 5.91 7.42 -20.16
N VAL A 273 4.60 7.57 -19.92
CA VAL A 273 3.58 7.22 -20.92
C VAL A 273 3.77 8.01 -22.19
N LYS A 274 3.98 9.33 -22.11
CA LYS A 274 4.18 10.20 -23.28
C LYS A 274 5.40 9.77 -24.10
N VAL A 275 6.53 9.50 -23.45
CA VAL A 275 7.78 9.09 -24.12
C VAL A 275 7.61 7.74 -24.82
N SER A 276 6.95 6.78 -24.19
CA SER A 276 6.75 5.44 -24.76
C SER A 276 5.74 5.42 -25.90
N SER A 277 4.62 6.14 -25.76
CA SER A 277 3.64 6.26 -26.86
C SER A 277 4.29 6.84 -28.11
N LYS A 278 5.19 7.81 -27.97
CA LYS A 278 5.97 8.36 -29.09
C LYS A 278 6.91 7.32 -29.72
N LYS A 279 7.61 6.52 -28.91
CA LYS A 279 8.47 5.44 -29.41
C LYS A 279 7.69 4.38 -30.18
N LYS A 280 6.55 3.93 -29.65
CA LYS A 280 5.69 2.94 -30.32
C LYS A 280 5.15 3.46 -31.64
N TYR A 281 4.63 4.68 -31.68
CA TYR A 281 4.14 5.30 -32.92
C TYR A 281 5.24 5.35 -34.00
N ASN A 282 6.46 5.71 -33.62
CA ASN A 282 7.60 5.75 -34.55
C ASN A 282 8.04 4.36 -35.05
N GLN A 283 7.76 3.28 -34.32
CA GLN A 283 8.01 1.90 -34.79
C GLN A 283 6.98 1.40 -35.81
N PHE A 284 5.78 1.99 -35.86
CA PHE A 284 4.75 1.62 -36.83
C PHE A 284 4.89 2.35 -38.17
N ILE A 285 5.62 3.47 -38.19
CA ILE A 285 5.75 4.33 -39.37
C ILE A 285 7.08 4.14 -40.10
N ASN A 286 8.09 3.62 -39.41
CA ASN A 286 9.40 3.28 -39.98
C ASN A 286 9.56 1.77 -40.10
#